data_AF-A0A2G5B7J6-F1
#
_entry.id   AF-A0A2G5B7J6-F1
#
_cell.length_a   1.000
_cell.length_b   1.000
_cell.length_c   1.000
_cell.angle_alpha   90.00
_cell.angle_beta   90.00
_cell.angle_gamma   90.00
#
_symmetry.space_group_name_H-M   'P 1'
#
loop_
_entity.id
_entity.type
_entity.pdbx_description
1 polymer ?
#
loop_
_entity_poly.entity_id
_entity_poly.type
_entity_poly.pdbx_seq_one_letter_code
_entity_poly.pdbx_strand_id
1 'polypeptide(L)'
;MYDIARLPLPVLVRIIAYSDPIVWWSVDNRTLRAVMNTTSFRCWWIAHLTKQDPQLQSVDAVVAMCQHVLDPVTSIVGSDSWITDSFVLAMHSSHHEAFCKVAPALLWRVLKVGDQAKASVVVQLAQLRLDMFDGQLIRELTTQCSELWLLQWLCHNGLHFRDVYSSGKCFETSQLIKWVMASRIELLTFLSQQGIHLPVRLLIEYALGNSTPDTIAFLMEHGSDGSQVLSWNDLLLMASTDDTTHVDVYRYVVSKTEASIVWTYAASCLASHAIADKHAYEKFLALRSMPHATLWIVRSIRGRTPIECLCERLTYENLTYVSPFIREYVRLGVSTTNMPPILSALCQ
;
A
#
# COMPACT_ATOMS: atom_id res chain seq x y z
N MET A 1 56.16 7.00 -9.91
CA MET A 1 54.70 7.18 -10.11
C MET A 1 54.41 8.66 -9.95
N TYR A 2 53.80 9.30 -10.95
CA TYR A 2 53.29 10.65 -10.77
C TYR A 2 52.16 10.61 -9.73
N ASP A 3 52.21 11.52 -8.77
CA ASP A 3 51.17 11.65 -7.76
C ASP A 3 49.91 12.20 -8.43
N ILE A 4 49.05 11.29 -8.92
CA ILE A 4 47.81 11.59 -9.64
C ILE A 4 46.94 12.58 -8.85
N ALA A 5 47.04 12.60 -7.52
CA ALA A 5 46.31 13.52 -6.65
C ALA A 5 46.74 15.00 -6.81
N ARG A 6 47.87 15.29 -7.46
CA ARG A 6 48.34 16.66 -7.73
C ARG A 6 47.87 17.24 -9.06
N LEU A 7 47.16 16.47 -9.87
CA LEU A 7 46.63 16.96 -11.14
C LEU A 7 45.52 17.99 -10.90
N PRO A 8 45.37 19.00 -11.79
CA PRO A 8 44.24 19.92 -11.73
C PRO A 8 42.92 19.15 -11.74
N LEU A 9 41.96 19.61 -10.92
CA LEU A 9 40.67 18.94 -10.72
C LEU A 9 39.93 18.58 -12.04
N PRO A 10 39.88 19.44 -13.08
CA PRO A 10 39.23 19.09 -14.35
C PRO A 10 39.92 17.95 -15.10
N VAL A 11 41.25 17.84 -14.98
CA VAL A 11 42.04 16.77 -15.60
C VAL A 11 41.79 15.46 -14.86
N LEU A 12 41.80 15.51 -13.53
CA LEU A 12 41.52 14.37 -12.67
C LEU A 12 40.12 13.81 -12.93
N VAL A 13 39.10 14.68 -13.03
CA VAL A 13 37.73 14.30 -13.35
C VAL A 13 37.61 13.62 -14.70
N ARG A 14 38.27 14.12 -15.74
CA ARG A 14 38.28 13.48 -17.07
C ARG A 14 38.91 12.09 -17.01
N ILE A 15 40.09 11.98 -16.38
CA ILE A 15 40.78 10.69 -16.24
C ILE A 15 39.86 9.66 -15.57
N ILE A 16 39.21 10.05 -14.47
CA ILE A 16 38.32 9.15 -13.72
C ILE A 16 37.06 8.81 -14.54
N ALA A 17 36.43 9.78 -15.21
CA ALA A 17 35.23 9.55 -16.01
C ALA A 17 35.44 8.61 -17.21
N TYR A 18 36.66 8.55 -17.77
CA TYR A 18 37.02 7.68 -18.89
C TYR A 18 37.66 6.35 -18.46
N SER A 19 37.84 6.12 -17.17
CA SER A 19 38.46 4.91 -16.65
C SER A 19 37.40 3.91 -16.19
N ASP A 20 37.66 2.62 -16.39
CA ASP A 20 36.76 1.56 -15.92
C ASP A 20 36.57 1.65 -14.39
N PRO A 21 35.32 1.73 -13.89
CA PRO A 21 35.04 1.76 -12.45
C PRO A 21 35.76 0.66 -11.68
N ILE A 22 35.88 -0.55 -12.23
CA ILE A 22 36.51 -1.72 -11.59
C ILE A 22 38.00 -1.48 -11.32
N VAL A 23 38.69 -0.75 -12.21
CA VAL A 23 40.12 -0.42 -12.06
C VAL A 23 40.34 0.38 -10.79
N TRP A 24 39.43 1.30 -10.45
CA TRP A 24 39.53 2.10 -9.23
C TRP A 24 39.29 1.32 -7.93
N TRP A 25 38.60 0.17 -7.99
CA TRP A 25 38.38 -0.68 -6.80
C TRP A 25 39.68 -1.36 -6.36
N SER A 26 40.57 -1.64 -7.32
CA SER A 26 41.89 -2.24 -7.07
C SER A 26 42.95 -1.25 -6.58
N VAL A 27 42.69 0.05 -6.71
CA VAL A 27 43.64 1.10 -6.33
C VAL A 27 43.47 1.39 -4.84
N ASP A 28 44.32 0.80 -4.00
CA ASP A 28 44.39 1.08 -2.55
C ASP A 28 45.04 2.44 -2.25
N ASN A 29 44.56 3.49 -2.91
CA ASN A 29 45.11 4.84 -2.76
C ASN A 29 44.18 5.69 -1.89
N ARG A 30 44.50 5.72 -0.58
CA ARG A 30 43.81 6.58 0.41
C ARG A 30 43.75 8.04 -0.02
N THR A 31 44.78 8.55 -0.67
CA THR A 31 44.85 9.94 -1.15
C THR A 31 43.86 10.19 -2.27
N LEU A 32 43.74 9.26 -3.22
CA LEU A 32 42.76 9.38 -4.29
C LEU A 32 41.32 9.31 -3.75
N ARG A 33 41.04 8.39 -2.82
CA ARG A 33 39.73 8.34 -2.14
C ARG A 33 39.45 9.64 -1.38
N ALA A 34 40.44 10.20 -0.70
CA ALA A 34 40.29 11.49 -0.01
C ALA A 34 39.95 12.63 -0.98
N VAL A 35 40.61 12.69 -2.15
CA VAL A 35 40.29 13.68 -3.20
C VAL A 35 38.89 13.46 -3.78
N MET A 36 38.53 12.20 -4.09
CA MET A 36 37.19 11.84 -4.58
C MET A 36 36.08 12.15 -3.57
N ASN A 37 36.45 12.19 -2.28
CA ASN A 37 35.56 12.53 -1.20
C ASN A 37 35.36 14.03 -0.97
N THR A 38 36.17 14.87 -1.62
CA THR A 38 35.97 16.31 -1.53
C THR A 38 34.72 16.73 -2.28
N THR A 39 33.98 17.68 -1.69
CA THR A 39 32.82 18.32 -2.32
C THR A 39 33.17 18.85 -3.70
N SER A 40 34.30 19.55 -3.84
CA SER A 40 34.73 20.17 -5.10
C SER A 40 34.92 19.15 -6.21
N PHE A 41 35.58 18.02 -5.95
CA PHE A 41 35.75 16.96 -6.94
C PHE A 41 34.40 16.40 -7.41
N ARG A 42 33.53 16.05 -6.45
CA ARG A 42 32.19 15.51 -6.75
C ARG A 42 31.39 16.48 -7.61
N CYS A 43 31.49 17.78 -7.32
CA CYS A 43 30.78 18.80 -8.07
C CYS A 43 31.23 18.86 -9.53
N TRP A 44 32.55 18.90 -9.74
CA TRP A 44 33.13 18.93 -11.07
C TRP A 44 32.87 17.65 -11.86
N TRP A 45 32.87 16.51 -11.18
CA TRP A 45 32.60 15.22 -11.83
C TRP A 45 31.17 15.13 -12.34
N ILE A 46 30.18 15.48 -11.51
CA ILE A 46 28.77 15.50 -11.94
C ILE A 46 28.56 16.54 -13.05
N ALA A 47 29.16 17.73 -12.94
CA ALA A 47 29.12 18.74 -13.99
C ALA A 47 29.77 18.27 -15.31
N HIS A 48 30.76 17.38 -15.24
CA HIS A 48 31.37 16.79 -16.43
C HIS A 48 30.46 15.75 -17.06
N LEU A 49 29.92 14.82 -16.27
CA LEU A 49 29.03 13.76 -16.77
C LEU A 49 27.75 14.33 -17.41
N THR A 50 27.14 15.33 -16.78
CA THR A 50 25.94 16.01 -17.31
C THR A 50 26.18 16.78 -18.62
N LYS A 51 27.44 17.11 -18.96
CA LYS A 51 27.80 17.74 -20.24
C LYS A 51 28.02 16.73 -21.37
N GLN A 52 28.34 15.49 -21.04
CA GLN A 52 28.67 14.47 -22.03
C GLN A 52 27.46 13.68 -22.52
N ASP A 53 26.40 13.62 -21.71
CA ASP A 53 25.20 12.88 -22.05
C ASP A 53 24.02 13.80 -22.36
N PRO A 54 23.72 14.04 -23.66
CA PRO A 54 22.55 14.81 -24.07
C PRO A 54 21.21 14.08 -23.83
N GLN A 55 21.22 12.77 -23.51
CA GLN A 55 20.00 12.00 -23.24
C GLN A 55 19.48 12.14 -21.80
N LEU A 56 20.18 12.86 -20.92
CA LEU A 56 19.79 13.15 -19.53
C LEU A 56 18.51 14.01 -19.36
N GLN A 57 17.66 14.12 -20.39
CA GLN A 57 16.37 14.80 -20.33
C GLN A 57 15.20 13.87 -20.02
N SER A 58 15.35 12.55 -20.10
CA SER A 58 14.29 11.59 -19.76
C SER A 58 14.40 11.08 -18.31
N VAL A 59 13.27 10.69 -17.71
CA VAL A 59 13.22 10.13 -16.34
C VAL A 59 14.00 8.81 -16.27
N ASP A 60 13.93 7.98 -17.30
CA ASP A 60 14.75 6.76 -17.41
C ASP A 60 16.26 7.08 -17.40
N ALA A 61 16.68 8.18 -18.03
CA ALA A 61 18.06 8.64 -17.99
C ALA A 61 18.44 9.18 -16.60
N VAL A 62 17.51 9.80 -15.85
CA VAL A 62 17.73 10.25 -14.46
C VAL A 62 17.86 9.05 -13.52
N VAL A 63 17.03 8.02 -13.66
CA VAL A 63 17.10 6.77 -12.86
C VAL A 63 18.35 5.97 -13.25
N ALA A 64 18.66 5.86 -14.53
CA ALA A 64 19.90 5.24 -15.01
C ALA A 64 21.13 6.03 -14.54
N MET A 65 21.08 7.36 -14.49
CA MET A 65 22.15 8.18 -13.90
C MET A 65 22.27 7.95 -12.38
N CYS A 66 21.15 7.80 -11.65
CA CYS A 66 21.17 7.38 -10.25
C CYS A 66 21.88 6.03 -10.04
N GLN A 67 21.72 5.10 -10.98
CA GLN A 67 22.28 3.75 -10.92
C GLN A 67 23.69 3.63 -11.51
N HIS A 68 24.05 4.45 -12.49
CA HIS A 68 25.35 4.38 -13.18
C HIS A 68 26.35 5.42 -12.70
N VAL A 69 25.89 6.59 -12.24
CA VAL A 69 26.76 7.66 -11.76
C VAL A 69 26.83 7.65 -10.24
N LEU A 70 25.69 7.54 -9.57
CA LEU A 70 25.65 7.72 -8.12
C LEU A 70 25.91 6.43 -7.34
N ASP A 71 25.53 5.25 -7.85
CA ASP A 71 25.76 3.96 -7.15
C ASP A 71 27.25 3.57 -7.10
N PRO A 72 28.02 3.66 -8.21
CA PRO A 72 29.46 3.42 -8.17
C PRO A 72 30.20 4.43 -7.28
N VAL A 73 29.72 5.67 -7.22
CA VAL A 73 30.27 6.68 -6.30
C VAL A 73 30.02 6.26 -4.86
N THR A 74 28.80 5.86 -4.48
CA THR A 74 28.53 5.39 -3.11
C THR A 74 29.29 4.12 -2.74
N SER A 75 29.56 3.21 -3.67
CA SER A 75 30.39 2.03 -3.40
C SER A 75 31.86 2.36 -3.19
N ILE A 76 32.39 3.41 -3.84
CA ILE A 76 33.78 3.87 -3.68
C ILE A 76 33.96 4.71 -2.40
N VAL A 77 32.94 5.48 -2.05
CA VAL A 77 33.00 6.54 -1.03
C VAL A 77 32.50 6.09 0.35
N GLY A 78 31.68 5.05 0.42
CA GLY A 78 30.97 4.62 1.62
C GLY A 78 29.53 5.15 1.65
N SER A 79 28.61 4.37 2.25
CA SER A 79 27.16 4.59 2.25
C SER A 79 26.69 5.80 3.04
N ASP A 80 27.48 6.26 4.00
CA ASP A 80 26.97 7.20 5.01
C ASP A 80 27.10 8.65 4.52
N SER A 81 26.02 9.11 3.87
CA SER A 81 25.71 10.49 3.52
C SER A 81 26.63 11.19 2.49
N TRP A 82 26.85 10.55 1.33
CA TRP A 82 27.58 11.19 0.23
C TRP A 82 26.98 12.54 -0.22
N ILE A 83 25.67 12.77 0.04
CA ILE A 83 24.97 14.05 -0.16
C ILE A 83 24.98 14.83 1.15
N THR A 84 25.96 15.72 1.30
CA THR A 84 26.04 16.70 2.39
C THR A 84 25.42 18.03 1.98
N ASP A 85 25.02 18.86 2.95
CA ASP A 85 24.52 20.21 2.67
C ASP A 85 25.56 21.07 1.94
N SER A 86 26.83 20.91 2.34
CA SER A 86 27.96 21.55 1.67
C SER A 86 28.08 21.16 0.20
N PHE A 87 27.78 19.90 -0.14
CA PHE A 87 27.78 19.44 -1.52
C PHE A 87 26.64 20.05 -2.34
N VAL A 88 25.41 20.05 -1.79
CA VAL A 88 24.25 20.62 -2.47
C VAL A 88 24.46 22.12 -2.74
N LEU A 89 24.93 22.86 -1.73
CA LEU A 89 25.22 24.30 -1.86
C LEU A 89 26.37 24.60 -2.83
N ALA A 90 27.44 23.80 -2.80
CA ALA A 90 28.57 23.94 -3.72
C ALA A 90 28.18 23.65 -5.17
N MET A 91 27.37 22.61 -5.41
CA MET A 91 26.85 22.29 -6.74
C MET A 91 26.00 23.41 -7.29
N HIS A 92 25.05 23.90 -6.50
CA HIS A 92 24.17 24.98 -6.90
C HIS A 92 24.96 26.27 -7.26
N SER A 93 25.93 26.65 -6.43
CA SER A 93 26.72 27.87 -6.62
C SER A 93 27.74 27.79 -7.77
N SER A 94 28.38 26.64 -7.96
CA SER A 94 29.50 26.48 -8.91
C SER A 94 29.05 25.95 -10.28
N HIS A 95 27.97 25.17 -10.32
CA HIS A 95 27.52 24.44 -11.50
C HIS A 95 25.98 24.36 -11.57
N HIS A 96 25.29 25.50 -11.45
CA HIS A 96 23.82 25.58 -11.39
C HIS A 96 23.09 24.76 -12.47
N GLU A 97 23.49 24.86 -13.74
CA GLU A 97 22.83 24.10 -14.83
C GLU A 97 22.95 22.57 -14.64
N ALA A 98 24.13 22.10 -14.24
CA ALA A 98 24.34 20.69 -13.94
C ALA A 98 23.56 20.26 -12.69
N PHE A 99 23.53 21.12 -11.67
CA PHE A 99 22.74 20.90 -10.46
C PHE A 99 21.26 20.73 -10.78
N CYS A 100 20.65 21.61 -11.57
CA CYS A 100 19.26 21.49 -11.99
C CYS A 100 18.97 20.17 -12.73
N LYS A 101 19.89 19.71 -13.58
CA LYS A 101 19.76 18.42 -14.30
C LYS A 101 19.79 17.21 -13.36
N VAL A 102 20.58 17.26 -12.29
CA VAL A 102 20.69 16.14 -11.34
C VAL A 102 19.81 16.27 -10.10
N ALA A 103 19.17 17.41 -9.90
CA ALA A 103 18.36 17.66 -8.71
C ALA A 103 17.24 16.63 -8.49
N PRO A 104 16.52 16.12 -9.53
CA PRO A 104 15.56 15.02 -9.37
C PRO A 104 16.19 13.75 -8.78
N ALA A 105 17.37 13.36 -9.26
CA ALA A 105 18.13 12.21 -8.79
C ALA A 105 18.63 12.39 -7.34
N LEU A 106 19.13 13.58 -7.02
CA LEU A 106 19.53 13.94 -5.66
C LEU A 106 18.32 13.89 -4.71
N LEU A 107 17.20 14.47 -5.12
CA LEU A 107 15.96 14.47 -4.35
C LEU A 107 15.51 13.03 -4.04
N TRP A 108 15.48 12.16 -5.04
CA TRP A 108 15.15 10.74 -4.86
C TRP A 108 15.99 10.07 -3.77
N ARG A 109 17.31 10.22 -3.82
CA ARG A 109 18.21 9.60 -2.83
C ARG A 109 18.01 10.16 -1.43
N VAL A 110 17.81 11.47 -1.32
CA VAL A 110 17.59 12.13 -0.03
C VAL A 110 16.27 11.66 0.60
N LEU A 111 15.20 11.56 -0.21
CA LEU A 111 13.91 11.05 0.24
C LEU A 111 13.96 9.57 0.64
N LYS A 112 14.72 8.74 -0.08
CA LYS A 112 14.92 7.31 0.27
C LYS A 112 15.55 7.11 1.66
N VAL A 113 16.38 8.04 2.12
CA VAL A 113 17.00 8.02 3.45
C VAL A 113 16.15 8.74 4.52
N GLY A 114 15.07 9.41 4.11
CA GLY A 114 14.14 10.09 5.02
C GLY A 114 14.58 11.48 5.48
N ASP A 115 15.55 12.12 4.81
CA ASP A 115 16.08 13.43 5.21
C ASP A 115 15.29 14.59 4.58
N GLN A 116 14.17 14.94 5.22
CA GLN A 116 13.24 15.97 4.74
C GLN A 116 13.89 17.35 4.59
N ALA A 117 14.78 17.73 5.51
CA ALA A 117 15.41 19.05 5.52
C ALA A 117 16.26 19.22 4.25
N LYS A 118 17.08 18.22 3.94
CA LYS A 118 17.90 18.22 2.73
C LYS A 118 17.06 18.12 1.46
N ALA A 119 15.96 17.36 1.48
CA ALA A 119 15.05 17.28 0.33
C ALA A 119 14.46 18.65 0.01
N SER A 120 14.05 19.40 1.03
CA SER A 120 13.53 20.77 0.89
C SER A 120 14.60 21.71 0.33
N VAL A 121 15.86 21.60 0.78
CA VAL A 121 16.98 22.39 0.22
C VAL A 121 17.18 22.10 -1.26
N VAL A 122 17.14 20.83 -1.68
CA VAL A 122 17.27 20.45 -3.10
C VAL A 122 16.14 21.05 -3.94
N VAL A 123 14.88 20.94 -3.49
CA VAL A 123 13.73 21.51 -4.21
C VAL A 123 13.85 23.03 -4.33
N GLN A 124 14.17 23.72 -3.22
CA GLN A 124 14.28 25.18 -3.19
C GLN A 124 15.39 25.70 -4.11
N LEU A 125 16.59 25.12 -4.02
CA LEU A 125 17.74 25.59 -4.79
C LEU A 125 17.61 25.29 -6.27
N ALA A 126 17.02 24.15 -6.64
CA ALA A 126 16.85 23.79 -8.04
C ALA A 126 15.55 24.35 -8.64
N GLN A 127 14.73 25.05 -7.84
CA GLN A 127 13.39 25.51 -8.21
C GLN A 127 12.57 24.38 -8.84
N LEU A 128 12.70 23.17 -8.28
CA LEU A 128 12.05 21.99 -8.81
C LEU A 128 10.55 22.13 -8.65
N ARG A 129 9.83 22.07 -9.76
CA ARG A 129 8.38 21.92 -9.72
C ARG A 129 8.05 20.44 -9.61
N LEU A 130 7.47 20.05 -8.47
CA LEU A 130 7.14 18.65 -8.20
C LEU A 130 6.08 18.07 -9.16
N ASP A 131 5.24 18.93 -9.73
CA ASP A 131 4.23 18.57 -10.73
C ASP A 131 4.82 18.11 -12.08
N MET A 132 6.09 18.43 -12.35
CA MET A 132 6.80 17.95 -13.55
C MET A 132 7.39 16.56 -13.37
N PHE A 133 7.46 16.05 -12.15
CA PHE A 133 7.87 14.67 -11.93
C PHE A 133 6.79 13.77 -12.51
N ASP A 134 7.22 12.77 -13.28
CA ASP A 134 6.26 11.81 -13.78
C ASP A 134 5.61 11.07 -12.61
N GLY A 135 4.38 10.60 -12.83
CA GLY A 135 3.72 9.79 -11.81
C GLY A 135 4.51 8.51 -11.51
N GLN A 136 5.39 8.05 -12.40
CA GLN A 136 6.23 6.86 -12.19
C GLN A 136 7.24 7.07 -11.06
N LEU A 137 7.94 8.21 -10.97
CA LEU A 137 8.87 8.46 -9.86
C LEU A 137 8.11 8.59 -8.54
N ILE A 138 6.98 9.29 -8.54
CA ILE A 138 6.12 9.41 -7.35
C ILE A 138 5.63 8.03 -6.91
N ARG A 139 5.26 7.18 -7.88
CA ARG A 139 4.87 5.80 -7.63
C ARG A 139 6.02 5.00 -7.05
N GLU A 140 7.23 5.08 -7.60
CA GLU A 140 8.40 4.38 -7.04
C GLU A 140 8.69 4.85 -5.61
N LEU A 141 8.64 6.16 -5.36
CA LEU A 141 8.87 6.77 -4.05
C LEU A 141 7.89 6.22 -3.03
N THR A 142 6.60 6.25 -3.37
CA THR A 142 5.52 5.82 -2.47
C THR A 142 5.45 4.30 -2.33
N THR A 143 5.94 3.54 -3.31
CA THR A 143 6.01 2.07 -3.25
C THR A 143 7.13 1.61 -2.32
N GLN A 144 8.29 2.29 -2.37
CA GLN A 144 9.45 1.91 -1.55
C GLN A 144 9.38 2.47 -0.12
N CYS A 145 8.80 3.65 0.04
CA CYS A 145 8.84 4.41 1.28
C CYS A 145 7.43 4.65 1.80
N SER A 146 6.56 3.63 1.86
CA SER A 146 5.12 3.67 2.18
C SER A 146 4.76 4.33 3.53
N GLU A 147 5.08 5.60 3.65
CA GLU A 147 5.18 6.41 4.85
C GLU A 147 4.40 7.71 4.65
N LEU A 148 3.56 8.04 5.61
CA LEU A 148 2.65 9.18 5.53
C LEU A 148 3.42 10.50 5.39
N TRP A 149 4.56 10.63 6.07
CA TRP A 149 5.37 11.84 6.05
C TRP A 149 5.82 12.21 4.64
N LEU A 150 6.11 11.21 3.79
CA LEU A 150 6.60 11.46 2.43
C LEU A 150 5.50 12.04 1.56
N LEU A 151 4.29 11.49 1.67
CA LEU A 151 3.12 12.03 0.97
C LEU A 151 2.81 13.46 1.43
N GLN A 152 2.84 13.71 2.74
CA GLN A 152 2.64 15.04 3.30
C GLN A 152 3.70 16.04 2.83
N TRP A 153 4.98 15.61 2.81
CA TRP A 153 6.09 16.44 2.35
C TRP A 153 5.96 16.79 0.87
N LEU A 154 5.61 15.81 0.01
CA LEU A 154 5.37 16.05 -1.41
C LEU A 154 4.25 17.06 -1.63
N CYS A 155 3.13 16.90 -0.92
CA CYS A 155 2.00 17.82 -0.97
C CYS A 155 2.39 19.23 -0.51
N HIS A 156 3.14 19.35 0.59
CA HIS A 156 3.60 20.64 1.12
C HIS A 156 4.52 21.37 0.12
N ASN A 157 5.26 20.64 -0.69
CA ASN A 157 6.14 21.17 -1.73
C ASN A 157 5.44 21.33 -3.10
N GLY A 158 4.11 21.40 -3.11
CA GLY A 158 3.32 21.77 -4.29
C GLY A 158 2.90 20.62 -5.19
N LEU A 159 3.06 19.36 -4.77
CA LEU A 159 2.51 18.23 -5.52
C LEU A 159 0.99 18.12 -5.30
N HIS A 160 0.22 18.28 -6.37
CA HIS A 160 -1.23 18.07 -6.34
C HIS A 160 -1.56 16.61 -6.67
N PHE A 161 -1.73 15.78 -5.64
CA PHE A 161 -1.99 14.34 -5.80
C PHE A 161 -3.20 14.00 -6.67
N ARG A 162 -4.23 14.86 -6.68
CA ARG A 162 -5.41 14.70 -7.55
C ARG A 162 -5.04 14.69 -9.04
N ASP A 163 -4.16 15.59 -9.45
CA ASP A 163 -3.75 15.74 -10.85
C ASP A 163 -2.91 14.53 -11.28
N VAL A 164 -1.94 14.15 -10.44
CA VAL A 164 -1.10 12.97 -10.70
C VAL A 164 -1.94 11.69 -10.70
N TYR A 165 -2.93 11.57 -9.80
CA TYR A 165 -3.83 10.42 -9.76
C TYR A 165 -4.68 10.32 -11.03
N SER A 166 -5.26 11.44 -11.49
CA SER A 166 -6.08 11.48 -12.71
C SER A 166 -5.31 11.07 -13.97
N SER A 167 -3.99 11.23 -13.97
CA SER A 167 -3.12 10.75 -15.05
C SER A 167 -2.93 9.22 -15.08
N GLY A 168 -3.43 8.50 -14.07
CA GLY A 168 -3.30 7.05 -13.92
C GLY A 168 -1.91 6.56 -13.52
N LYS A 169 -0.99 7.48 -13.16
CA LYS A 169 0.43 7.17 -12.95
C LYS A 169 0.86 7.16 -11.49
N CYS A 170 0.06 7.66 -10.54
CA CYS A 170 0.50 7.89 -9.15
C CYS A 170 0.46 6.64 -8.25
N PHE A 171 -0.66 5.91 -8.25
CA PHE A 171 -0.89 4.77 -7.35
C PHE A 171 -1.42 3.61 -8.16
N GLU A 172 -0.84 2.43 -7.97
CA GLU A 172 -1.48 1.21 -8.45
C GLU A 172 -2.53 0.73 -7.45
N THR A 173 -3.60 0.16 -7.97
CA THR A 173 -4.59 -0.56 -7.18
C THR A 173 -3.94 -1.61 -6.26
N SER A 174 -2.88 -2.28 -6.75
CA SER A 174 -2.09 -3.25 -5.98
C SER A 174 -1.47 -2.65 -4.70
N GLN A 175 -1.03 -1.38 -4.76
CA GLN A 175 -0.44 -0.65 -3.64
C GLN A 175 -1.52 -0.26 -2.63
N LEU A 176 -2.67 0.22 -3.10
CA LEU A 176 -3.81 0.54 -2.24
C LEU A 176 -4.30 -0.71 -1.48
N ILE A 177 -4.37 -1.86 -2.16
CA ILE A 177 -4.70 -3.16 -1.54
C ILE A 177 -3.68 -3.49 -0.43
N LYS A 178 -2.38 -3.34 -0.68
CA LYS A 178 -1.34 -3.57 0.35
C LYS A 178 -1.54 -2.68 1.57
N TRP A 179 -1.88 -1.40 1.39
CA TRP A 179 -2.14 -0.49 2.50
C TRP A 179 -3.37 -0.88 3.31
N VAL A 180 -4.44 -1.34 2.65
CA VAL A 180 -5.66 -1.86 3.29
C VAL A 180 -5.37 -3.12 4.10
N MET A 181 -4.65 -4.09 3.53
CA MET A 181 -4.26 -5.31 4.22
C MET A 181 -3.34 -5.01 5.42
N ALA A 182 -2.48 -3.99 5.30
CA ALA A 182 -1.63 -3.52 6.39
C ALA A 182 -2.35 -2.56 7.37
N SER A 183 -3.65 -2.32 7.20
CA SER A 183 -4.47 -1.40 8.02
C SER A 183 -3.86 0.01 8.16
N ARG A 184 -3.24 0.53 7.09
CA ARG A 184 -2.64 1.86 7.02
C ARG A 184 -3.71 2.92 6.75
N ILE A 185 -4.67 3.03 7.65
CA ILE A 185 -5.83 3.94 7.56
C ILE A 185 -5.36 5.39 7.38
N GLU A 186 -4.24 5.77 7.99
CA GLU A 186 -3.65 7.09 7.90
C GLU A 186 -3.26 7.49 6.46
N LEU A 187 -2.76 6.53 5.67
CA LEU A 187 -2.43 6.76 4.25
C LEU A 187 -3.70 6.92 3.41
N LEU A 188 -4.69 6.06 3.65
CA LEU A 188 -5.97 6.11 2.93
C LEU A 188 -6.75 7.38 3.26
N THR A 189 -6.73 7.80 4.53
CA THR A 189 -7.31 9.06 5.00
C THR A 189 -6.65 10.24 4.30
N PHE A 190 -5.32 10.25 4.22
CA PHE A 190 -4.61 11.29 3.50
C PHE A 190 -5.05 11.35 2.03
N LEU A 191 -5.12 10.23 1.31
CA LEU A 191 -5.57 10.22 -0.08
C LEU A 191 -7.00 10.75 -0.23
N SER A 192 -7.91 10.32 0.64
CA SER A 192 -9.30 10.79 0.63
C SER A 192 -9.38 12.30 0.86
N GLN A 193 -8.59 12.85 1.79
CA GLN A 193 -8.49 14.30 2.03
C GLN A 193 -7.93 15.08 0.82
N GLN A 194 -7.08 14.44 0.00
CA GLN A 194 -6.62 15.00 -1.27
C GLN A 194 -7.68 14.92 -2.40
N GLY A 195 -8.89 14.45 -2.11
CA GLY A 195 -9.97 14.30 -3.08
C GLY A 195 -9.71 13.16 -4.08
N ILE A 196 -8.89 12.18 -3.71
CA ILE A 196 -8.70 10.96 -4.50
C ILE A 196 -9.85 10.01 -4.21
N HIS A 197 -10.56 9.61 -5.27
CA HIS A 197 -11.57 8.56 -5.19
C HIS A 197 -10.89 7.20 -5.06
N LEU A 198 -11.22 6.49 -3.99
CA LEU A 198 -10.70 5.15 -3.73
C LEU A 198 -11.64 4.11 -4.36
N PRO A 199 -11.12 3.03 -4.98
CA PRO A 199 -11.92 1.93 -5.52
C PRO A 199 -12.50 1.05 -4.40
N VAL A 200 -13.42 1.62 -3.62
CA VAL A 200 -13.81 1.12 -2.29
C VAL A 200 -14.35 -0.29 -2.32
N ARG A 201 -15.16 -0.64 -3.33
CA ARG A 201 -15.69 -2.01 -3.44
C ARG A 201 -14.57 -3.04 -3.52
N LEU A 202 -13.58 -2.78 -4.38
CA LEU A 202 -12.42 -3.65 -4.53
C LEU A 202 -11.58 -3.69 -3.24
N LEU A 203 -11.34 -2.53 -2.62
CA LEU A 203 -10.59 -2.47 -1.37
C LEU A 203 -11.27 -3.25 -0.24
N ILE A 204 -12.61 -3.21 -0.17
CA ILE A 204 -13.41 -3.95 0.79
C ILE A 204 -13.27 -5.47 0.60
N GLU A 205 -13.27 -5.96 -0.63
CA GLU A 205 -13.08 -7.40 -0.93
C GLU A 205 -11.78 -7.93 -0.28
N TYR A 206 -10.70 -7.15 -0.31
CA TYR A 206 -9.46 -7.52 0.35
C TYR A 206 -9.48 -7.27 1.87
N ALA A 207 -10.15 -6.21 2.31
CA ALA A 207 -10.21 -5.82 3.72
C ALA A 207 -10.94 -6.86 4.58
N LEU A 208 -12.01 -7.48 4.04
CA LEU A 208 -12.83 -8.44 4.76
C LEU A 208 -12.02 -9.61 5.35
N GLY A 209 -11.10 -10.17 4.56
CA GLY A 209 -10.27 -11.30 5.00
C GLY A 209 -8.94 -10.92 5.65
N ASN A 210 -8.46 -9.69 5.48
CA ASN A 210 -7.07 -9.35 5.79
C ASN A 210 -6.89 -8.09 6.64
N SER A 211 -7.97 -7.46 7.11
CA SER A 211 -7.90 -6.16 7.77
C SER A 211 -8.69 -6.11 9.07
N THR A 212 -8.76 -4.92 9.67
CA THR A 212 -9.44 -4.63 10.92
C THR A 212 -10.84 -4.05 10.69
N PRO A 213 -11.74 -4.13 11.69
CA PRO A 213 -13.00 -3.40 11.71
C PRO A 213 -12.86 -1.91 11.40
N ASP A 214 -11.78 -1.27 11.88
CA ASP A 214 -11.54 0.16 11.69
C ASP A 214 -11.27 0.50 10.21
N THR A 215 -10.55 -0.37 9.48
CA THR A 215 -10.34 -0.19 8.04
C THR A 215 -11.65 -0.31 7.27
N ILE A 216 -12.52 -1.24 7.66
CA ILE A 216 -13.87 -1.38 7.07
C ILE A 216 -14.71 -0.14 7.36
N ALA A 217 -14.69 0.35 8.59
CA ALA A 217 -15.37 1.59 8.99
C ALA A 217 -14.93 2.75 8.10
N PHE A 218 -13.62 2.95 7.98
CA PHE A 218 -13.03 4.00 7.15
C PHE A 218 -13.49 3.90 5.70
N LEU A 219 -13.41 2.70 5.10
CA LEU A 219 -13.78 2.47 3.71
C LEU A 219 -15.28 2.72 3.47
N MET A 220 -16.15 2.39 4.42
CA MET A 220 -17.59 2.64 4.32
C MET A 220 -17.93 4.13 4.49
N GLU A 221 -17.20 4.86 5.34
CA GLU A 221 -17.41 6.30 5.56
C GLU A 221 -16.92 7.16 4.38
N HIS A 222 -15.81 6.75 3.75
CA HIS A 222 -15.16 7.49 2.65
C HIS A 222 -15.48 6.87 1.28
N GLY A 223 -16.41 5.91 1.27
CA GLY A 223 -16.74 5.01 0.18
C GLY A 223 -17.68 5.58 -0.85
N SER A 224 -17.23 6.59 -1.60
CA SER A 224 -17.87 6.92 -2.87
C SER A 224 -16.91 6.67 -4.03
N ASP A 225 -16.97 5.46 -4.57
CA ASP A 225 -16.75 5.28 -6.00
C ASP A 225 -17.84 6.10 -6.66
N GLY A 226 -17.52 7.15 -7.43
CA GLY A 226 -18.43 8.20 -7.91
C GLY A 226 -19.72 7.79 -8.65
N SER A 227 -20.10 6.51 -8.65
CA SER A 227 -21.37 5.96 -9.11
C SER A 227 -22.00 4.86 -8.23
N GLN A 228 -21.33 4.30 -7.22
CA GLN A 228 -21.86 3.21 -6.38
C GLN A 228 -21.53 3.42 -4.89
N VAL A 229 -22.57 3.69 -4.10
CA VAL A 229 -22.47 3.71 -2.64
C VAL A 229 -22.71 2.29 -2.14
N LEU A 230 -21.71 1.67 -1.51
CA LEU A 230 -21.86 0.35 -0.90
C LEU A 230 -22.67 0.50 0.39
N SER A 231 -23.73 -0.29 0.56
CA SER A 231 -24.51 -0.30 1.81
C SER A 231 -23.97 -1.34 2.79
N TRP A 232 -24.29 -1.18 4.09
CA TRP A 232 -23.98 -2.21 5.09
C TRP A 232 -24.66 -3.55 4.79
N ASN A 233 -25.82 -3.54 4.13
CA ASN A 233 -26.49 -4.76 3.67
C ASN A 233 -25.68 -5.48 2.59
N ASP A 234 -25.12 -4.74 1.62
CA ASP A 234 -24.26 -5.31 0.58
C ASP A 234 -23.00 -5.90 1.20
N LEU A 235 -22.40 -5.16 2.14
CA LEU A 235 -21.20 -5.59 2.85
C LEU A 235 -21.46 -6.86 3.68
N LEU A 236 -22.61 -6.97 4.35
CA LEU A 236 -23.01 -8.17 5.08
C LEU A 236 -23.10 -9.38 4.13
N LEU A 237 -23.72 -9.22 2.96
CA LEU A 237 -23.82 -10.31 1.99
C LEU A 237 -22.44 -10.73 1.46
N MET A 238 -21.58 -9.77 1.13
CA MET A 238 -20.19 -10.04 0.71
C MET A 238 -19.43 -10.83 1.79
N ALA A 239 -19.48 -10.34 3.05
CA ALA A 239 -18.85 -10.94 4.21
C ALA A 239 -19.39 -12.35 4.55
N SER A 240 -20.66 -12.63 4.23
CA SER A 240 -21.27 -13.96 4.40
C SER A 240 -20.95 -14.94 3.28
N THR A 241 -20.55 -14.46 2.10
CA THR A 241 -20.12 -15.30 0.97
C THR A 241 -18.63 -15.57 0.95
N ASP A 242 -17.83 -14.70 1.56
CA ASP A 242 -16.38 -14.82 1.63
C ASP A 242 -15.96 -15.66 2.86
N ASP A 243 -15.37 -16.83 2.59
CA ASP A 243 -14.88 -17.76 3.59
C ASP A 243 -13.61 -17.27 4.30
N THR A 244 -12.93 -16.26 3.73
CA THR A 244 -11.75 -15.65 4.33
C THR A 244 -12.08 -14.54 5.31
N THR A 245 -13.33 -14.02 5.30
CA THR A 245 -13.71 -12.89 6.15
C THR A 245 -13.43 -13.18 7.62
N HIS A 246 -12.67 -12.29 8.28
CA HIS A 246 -12.31 -12.44 9.68
C HIS A 246 -13.54 -12.29 10.59
N VAL A 247 -13.66 -13.10 11.65
CA VAL A 247 -14.85 -13.13 12.53
C VAL A 247 -15.11 -11.78 13.19
N ASP A 248 -14.07 -11.06 13.61
CA ASP A 248 -14.25 -9.76 14.26
C ASP A 248 -14.71 -8.68 13.28
N VAL A 249 -14.22 -8.71 12.03
CA VAL A 249 -14.74 -7.88 10.94
C VAL A 249 -16.20 -8.22 10.69
N TYR A 250 -16.52 -9.51 10.60
CA TYR A 250 -17.88 -9.97 10.39
C TYR A 250 -18.82 -9.49 11.52
N ARG A 251 -18.44 -9.66 12.79
CA ARG A 251 -19.20 -9.15 13.94
C ARG A 251 -19.42 -7.65 13.86
N TYR A 252 -18.38 -6.90 13.46
CA TYR A 252 -18.48 -5.47 13.26
C TYR A 252 -19.49 -5.13 12.15
N VAL A 253 -19.40 -5.75 10.98
CA VAL A 253 -20.34 -5.56 9.86
C VAL A 253 -21.77 -5.87 10.30
N VAL A 254 -21.98 -7.00 10.98
CA VAL A 254 -23.26 -7.36 11.57
C VAL A 254 -23.76 -6.24 12.49
N SER A 255 -22.93 -5.76 13.42
CA SER A 255 -23.31 -4.71 14.39
C SER A 255 -23.76 -3.38 13.75
N LYS A 256 -23.30 -3.10 12.52
CA LYS A 256 -23.64 -1.90 11.76
C LYS A 256 -24.81 -2.10 10.78
N THR A 257 -25.20 -3.34 10.52
CA THR A 257 -26.26 -3.66 9.57
C THR A 257 -27.62 -3.57 10.27
N GLU A 258 -28.57 -2.86 9.66
CA GLU A 258 -29.94 -2.80 10.18
C GLU A 258 -30.66 -4.15 10.01
N ALA A 259 -31.52 -4.48 10.98
CA ALA A 259 -32.32 -5.70 10.93
C ALA A 259 -33.27 -5.68 9.72
N SER A 260 -33.06 -6.59 8.78
CA SER A 260 -33.85 -6.71 7.56
C SER A 260 -33.83 -8.14 7.01
N ILE A 261 -34.63 -8.40 5.97
CA ILE A 261 -34.65 -9.71 5.28
C ILE A 261 -33.27 -10.14 4.76
N VAL A 262 -32.36 -9.18 4.55
CA VAL A 262 -30.97 -9.43 4.16
C VAL A 262 -30.27 -10.37 5.13
N TRP A 263 -30.65 -10.39 6.41
CA TRP A 263 -30.05 -11.30 7.38
C TRP A 263 -30.40 -12.77 7.12
N THR A 264 -31.61 -13.06 6.64
CA THR A 264 -31.98 -14.42 6.21
C THR A 264 -31.14 -14.85 5.01
N TYR A 265 -30.92 -13.94 4.06
CA TYR A 265 -30.08 -14.21 2.89
C TYR A 265 -28.63 -14.42 3.29
N ALA A 266 -28.06 -13.53 4.12
CA ALA A 266 -26.73 -13.65 4.68
C ALA A 266 -26.52 -14.98 5.41
N ALA A 267 -27.45 -15.35 6.30
CA ALA A 267 -27.43 -16.63 7.01
C ALA A 267 -27.50 -17.83 6.04
N SER A 268 -28.31 -17.74 4.98
CA SER A 268 -28.42 -18.79 3.96
C SER A 268 -27.15 -18.91 3.11
N CYS A 269 -26.52 -17.79 2.74
CA CYS A 269 -25.22 -17.74 2.07
C CYS A 269 -24.16 -18.42 2.94
N LEU A 270 -24.04 -17.99 4.20
CA LEU A 270 -23.08 -18.54 5.16
C LEU A 270 -23.26 -20.06 5.33
N ALA A 271 -24.50 -20.52 5.51
CA ALA A 271 -24.81 -21.95 5.59
C ALA A 271 -24.43 -22.72 4.31
N SER A 272 -24.61 -22.09 3.14
CA SER A 272 -24.24 -22.66 1.84
C SER A 272 -22.72 -22.72 1.61
N HIS A 273 -21.92 -21.97 2.37
CA HIS A 273 -20.46 -21.96 2.31
C HIS A 273 -19.78 -22.58 3.53
N ALA A 274 -20.55 -23.05 4.52
CA ALA A 274 -20.03 -23.49 5.83
C ALA A 274 -19.03 -24.66 5.84
N ILE A 275 -18.87 -25.40 4.73
CA ILE A 275 -17.81 -26.43 4.61
C ILE A 275 -16.45 -25.80 4.35
N ALA A 276 -16.42 -24.75 3.53
CA ALA A 276 -15.19 -24.05 3.16
C ALA A 276 -14.79 -23.01 4.22
N ASP A 277 -15.78 -22.47 4.93
CA ASP A 277 -15.56 -21.47 5.98
C ASP A 277 -15.45 -22.11 7.37
N LYS A 278 -14.22 -22.21 7.88
CA LYS A 278 -13.92 -22.74 9.23
C LYS A 278 -14.56 -21.92 10.36
N HIS A 279 -14.94 -20.68 10.09
CA HIS A 279 -15.55 -19.74 11.02
C HIS A 279 -17.06 -19.57 10.81
N ALA A 280 -17.68 -20.37 9.93
CA ALA A 280 -19.09 -20.23 9.59
C ALA A 280 -20.01 -20.27 10.83
N TYR A 281 -19.70 -21.13 11.80
CA TYR A 281 -20.48 -21.23 13.04
C TYR A 281 -20.38 -19.97 13.91
N GLU A 282 -19.19 -19.37 14.01
CA GLU A 282 -18.95 -18.15 14.78
C GLU A 282 -19.62 -16.94 14.12
N LYS A 283 -19.54 -16.85 12.77
CA LYS A 283 -20.26 -15.86 11.97
C LYS A 283 -21.77 -16.03 12.12
N PHE A 284 -22.28 -17.27 12.17
CA PHE A 284 -23.70 -17.55 12.36
C PHE A 284 -24.18 -17.16 13.77
N LEU A 285 -23.35 -17.40 14.79
CA LEU A 285 -23.61 -16.90 16.15
C LEU A 285 -23.65 -15.37 16.22
N ALA A 286 -22.76 -14.68 15.49
CA ALA A 286 -22.77 -13.22 15.41
C ALA A 286 -24.09 -12.70 14.83
N LEU A 287 -24.55 -13.27 13.70
CA LEU A 287 -25.86 -12.94 13.11
C LEU A 287 -27.02 -13.17 14.10
N ARG A 288 -26.99 -14.30 14.82
CA ARG A 288 -28.03 -14.64 15.80
C ARG A 288 -28.08 -13.66 16.97
N SER A 289 -26.94 -13.13 17.40
CA SER A 289 -26.86 -12.28 18.59
C SER A 289 -27.59 -10.94 18.46
N MET A 290 -28.12 -10.64 17.27
CA MET A 290 -28.69 -9.35 16.95
C MET A 290 -30.18 -9.23 17.30
N PRO A 291 -30.66 -8.02 17.65
CA PRO A 291 -32.06 -7.77 17.94
C PRO A 291 -32.94 -8.12 16.73
N HIS A 292 -34.08 -8.78 16.96
CA HIS A 292 -35.01 -9.21 15.90
C HIS A 292 -34.44 -10.21 14.89
N ALA A 293 -33.36 -10.92 15.24
CA ALA A 293 -32.84 -12.02 14.43
C ALA A 293 -33.79 -13.23 14.29
N THR A 294 -35.08 -13.15 14.65
CA THR A 294 -36.07 -14.22 14.34
C THR A 294 -36.15 -14.53 12.84
N LEU A 295 -35.50 -13.76 11.98
CA LEU A 295 -35.33 -14.02 10.56
C LEU A 295 -34.48 -15.26 10.22
N TRP A 296 -33.74 -15.88 11.16
CA TRP A 296 -33.01 -17.15 10.89
C TRP A 296 -33.92 -18.39 10.81
N ILE A 297 -35.20 -18.29 11.18
CA ILE A 297 -36.21 -19.34 10.94
C ILE A 297 -36.99 -19.11 9.62
N VAL A 298 -36.72 -18.01 8.90
CA VAL A 298 -37.34 -17.75 7.61
C VAL A 298 -36.80 -18.74 6.58
N ARG A 299 -37.71 -19.37 5.84
CA ARG A 299 -37.37 -20.28 4.76
C ARG A 299 -36.99 -19.47 3.52
N SER A 300 -35.90 -19.87 2.87
CA SER A 300 -35.51 -19.42 1.54
C SER A 300 -36.58 -19.75 0.49
N ILE A 301 -36.41 -19.25 -0.74
CA ILE A 301 -37.26 -19.60 -1.90
C ILE A 301 -37.29 -21.13 -2.14
N ARG A 302 -36.22 -21.84 -1.75
CA ARG A 302 -36.15 -23.31 -1.81
C ARG A 302 -36.87 -24.01 -0.64
N GLY A 303 -37.58 -23.26 0.19
CA GLY A 303 -38.29 -23.78 1.35
C GLY A 303 -37.38 -24.25 2.49
N ARG A 304 -36.11 -23.82 2.54
CA ARG A 304 -35.14 -24.26 3.56
C ARG A 304 -34.72 -23.12 4.48
N THR A 305 -34.60 -23.39 5.77
CA THR A 305 -34.04 -22.43 6.74
C THR A 305 -32.51 -22.45 6.70
N PRO A 306 -31.84 -21.35 7.07
CA PRO A 306 -30.38 -21.31 7.20
C PRO A 306 -29.80 -22.44 8.06
N ILE A 307 -30.47 -22.79 9.17
CA ILE A 307 -30.03 -23.89 10.04
C ILE A 307 -30.18 -25.26 9.36
N GLU A 308 -31.24 -25.51 8.60
CA GLU A 308 -31.39 -26.74 7.81
C GLU A 308 -30.22 -26.88 6.82
N CYS A 309 -29.82 -25.80 6.15
CA CYS A 309 -28.67 -25.78 5.25
C CYS A 309 -27.33 -26.01 5.98
N LEU A 310 -27.15 -25.41 7.16
CA LEU A 310 -25.96 -25.61 7.99
C LEU A 310 -25.87 -27.08 8.45
N CYS A 311 -27.03 -27.68 8.75
CA CYS A 311 -27.17 -29.03 9.24
C CYS A 311 -26.88 -30.11 8.20
N GLU A 312 -27.11 -29.87 6.91
CA GLU A 312 -26.74 -30.82 5.83
C GLU A 312 -25.24 -31.08 5.76
N ARG A 313 -24.44 -30.20 6.37
CA ARG A 313 -22.98 -30.17 6.25
C ARG A 313 -22.30 -30.41 7.61
N LEU A 314 -23.05 -30.94 8.56
CA LEU A 314 -22.59 -31.20 9.93
C LEU A 314 -21.55 -32.32 9.96
N THR A 315 -20.41 -32.01 10.58
CA THR A 315 -19.43 -33.00 11.04
C THR A 315 -19.64 -33.26 12.53
N TYR A 316 -19.13 -34.38 13.04
CA TYR A 316 -19.20 -34.68 14.47
C TYR A 316 -18.56 -33.58 15.33
N GLU A 317 -17.44 -33.03 14.88
CA GLU A 317 -16.71 -31.94 15.53
C GLU A 317 -17.55 -30.65 15.64
N ASN A 318 -18.45 -30.42 14.67
CA ASN A 318 -19.25 -29.21 14.62
C ASN A 318 -20.60 -29.33 15.33
N LEU A 319 -20.98 -30.53 15.79
CA LEU A 319 -22.29 -30.82 16.38
C LEU A 319 -22.53 -30.09 17.71
N THR A 320 -21.46 -29.84 18.47
CA THR A 320 -21.50 -29.05 19.70
C THR A 320 -21.86 -27.58 19.43
N TYR A 321 -21.38 -27.01 18.32
CA TYR A 321 -21.71 -25.62 17.93
C TYR A 321 -23.15 -25.46 17.46
N VAL A 322 -23.73 -26.50 16.83
CA VAL A 322 -25.11 -26.44 16.29
C VAL A 322 -26.17 -26.81 17.33
N SER A 323 -25.81 -27.56 18.38
CA SER A 323 -26.76 -28.04 19.41
C SER A 323 -27.62 -26.93 20.04
N PRO A 324 -27.10 -25.74 20.41
CA PRO A 324 -27.93 -24.66 20.96
C PRO A 324 -29.00 -24.19 19.98
N PHE A 325 -28.70 -24.18 18.68
CA PHE A 325 -29.63 -23.76 17.64
C PHE A 325 -30.73 -24.80 17.40
N ILE A 326 -30.37 -26.09 17.45
CA ILE A 326 -31.33 -27.19 17.33
C ILE A 326 -32.34 -27.15 18.47
N ARG A 327 -31.88 -26.99 19.72
CA ARG A 327 -32.75 -26.86 20.90
C ARG A 327 -33.72 -25.69 20.76
N GLU A 328 -33.25 -24.57 20.23
CA GLU A 328 -34.10 -23.41 20.00
C GLU A 328 -35.10 -23.65 18.87
N TYR A 329 -34.71 -24.30 17.78
CA TYR A 329 -35.60 -24.69 16.67
C TYR A 329 -36.76 -25.56 17.16
N VAL A 330 -36.45 -26.54 18.02
CA VAL A 330 -37.46 -27.38 18.71
C VAL A 330 -38.34 -26.54 19.63
N ARG A 331 -37.76 -25.67 20.45
CA ARG A 331 -38.52 -24.80 21.37
C ARG A 331 -39.50 -23.88 20.62
N LEU A 332 -39.12 -23.40 19.44
CA LEU A 332 -39.95 -22.56 18.60
C LEU A 332 -41.02 -23.33 17.81
N GLY A 333 -41.06 -24.67 17.93
CA GLY A 333 -42.03 -25.51 17.22
C GLY A 333 -41.85 -25.50 15.71
N VAL A 334 -40.67 -25.15 15.20
CA VAL A 334 -40.42 -25.11 13.76
C VAL A 334 -40.29 -26.54 13.23
N SER A 335 -41.07 -26.86 12.20
CA SER A 335 -41.07 -28.20 11.60
C SER A 335 -39.67 -28.61 11.11
N THR A 336 -39.25 -29.82 11.49
CA THR A 336 -37.96 -30.43 11.11
C THR A 336 -38.02 -31.21 9.80
N THR A 337 -39.09 -31.06 9.00
CA THR A 337 -39.35 -31.87 7.79
C THR A 337 -38.20 -31.90 6.77
N ASN A 338 -37.31 -30.90 6.78
CA ASN A 338 -36.17 -30.81 5.88
C ASN A 338 -34.81 -30.96 6.58
N MET A 339 -34.77 -31.36 7.86
CA MET A 339 -33.51 -31.66 8.55
C MET A 339 -33.01 -33.07 8.23
N PRO A 340 -31.69 -33.31 8.22
CA PRO A 340 -31.13 -34.65 8.14
C PRO A 340 -31.74 -35.59 9.20
N PRO A 341 -32.00 -36.88 8.88
CA PRO A 341 -32.71 -37.80 9.78
C PRO A 341 -32.09 -37.91 11.18
N ILE A 342 -30.76 -37.90 11.27
CA ILE A 342 -30.01 -37.93 12.54
C ILE A 342 -30.35 -36.72 13.42
N LEU A 343 -30.51 -35.53 12.83
CA LEU A 343 -30.80 -34.31 13.56
C LEU A 343 -32.29 -34.21 13.88
N SER A 344 -33.16 -34.66 12.97
CA SER A 344 -34.58 -34.79 13.28
C SER A 344 -34.82 -35.76 14.44
N ALA A 345 -34.03 -36.83 14.56
CA ALA A 345 -34.08 -37.75 15.69
C ALA A 345 -33.51 -37.16 16.99
N LEU A 346 -32.56 -36.22 16.91
CA LEU A 346 -32.05 -35.48 18.07
C LEU A 346 -33.00 -34.36 18.53
N CYS A 347 -33.88 -33.89 17.64
CA CYS A 347 -34.92 -32.90 17.93
C CYS A 347 -36.16 -33.49 18.61
N GLN A 348 -36.44 -34.77 18.36
CA GLN A 348 -37.55 -35.55 18.92
C GLN A 348 -37.14 -36.13 20.28
#